data_AF-A0A2C9CEC8-F1
#
_entry.id   AF-A0A2C9CEC8-F1
#
_cell.length_a   1.000
_cell.length_b   1.000
_cell.length_c   1.000
_cell.angle_alpha   90.00
_cell.angle_beta   90.00
_cell.angle_gamma   90.00
#
_symmetry.space_group_name_H-M   'P 1'
#
loop_
_entity.id
_entity.type
_entity.pdbx_description
1 polymer ?
#
loop_
_entity_poly.entity_id
_entity_poly.type
_entity_poly.pdbx_seq_one_letter_code
_entity_poly.pdbx_strand_id
1 'polypeptide(L)'
;MKFRFKFQKLLDIEKFKEEEISKELKTAQKKLHEEKKMELLLKSLLETRQIEMTEMLQTFADASTFVLFESYFASLNRDIIVQQSKIKKISEEIDHVRQKLLHVFKKRKLLEKLRERHKKEFDDQEKRLEIKKLDEIATSRFYHKHIREKDVLE
;
A
#
# COMPACT_ATOMS: atom_id res chain seq x y z
N MET A 1 11.34 -13.32 -31.29
CA MET A 1 10.58 -14.20 -30.33
C MET A 1 9.74 -13.34 -29.36
N LYS A 2 8.80 -13.89 -28.58
CA LYS A 2 8.12 -13.11 -27.50
C LYS A 2 8.85 -13.27 -26.18
N PHE A 3 9.16 -12.17 -25.50
CA PHE A 3 9.78 -12.18 -24.17
C PHE A 3 8.91 -12.91 -23.13
N ARG A 4 9.52 -13.80 -22.33
CA ARG A 4 8.87 -14.47 -21.22
C ARG A 4 9.71 -14.34 -19.95
N PHE A 5 9.14 -13.73 -18.92
CA PHE A 5 9.81 -13.59 -17.64
C PHE A 5 9.56 -14.83 -16.77
N LYS A 6 10.65 -15.53 -16.38
CA LYS A 6 10.59 -16.77 -15.59
C LYS A 6 9.83 -16.62 -14.27
N PHE A 7 9.90 -15.45 -13.64
CA PHE A 7 9.27 -15.18 -12.34
C PHE A 7 7.96 -14.39 -12.45
N GLN A 8 7.29 -14.40 -13.61
CA GLN A 8 6.05 -13.66 -13.83
C GLN A 8 4.97 -14.05 -12.81
N LYS A 9 4.76 -15.36 -12.59
CA LYS A 9 3.80 -15.85 -11.59
C LYS A 9 4.08 -15.34 -10.18
N LEU A 10 5.36 -15.30 -9.79
CA LEU A 10 5.75 -14.81 -8.47
C LEU A 10 5.50 -13.30 -8.34
N LEU A 11 5.81 -12.53 -9.38
CA LEU A 11 5.51 -11.10 -9.42
C LEU A 11 4.01 -10.82 -9.29
N ASP A 12 3.18 -11.62 -9.95
CA ASP A 12 1.72 -11.47 -9.91
C ASP A 12 1.16 -11.83 -8.52
N ILE A 13 1.71 -12.86 -7.86
CA ILE A 13 1.37 -13.19 -6.47
C ILE A 13 1.72 -12.04 -5.53
N GLU A 14 2.91 -11.44 -5.65
CA GLU A 14 3.31 -10.33 -4.78
C GLU A 14 2.46 -9.07 -5.03
N LYS A 15 2.04 -8.81 -6.28
CA LYS A 15 1.07 -7.74 -6.59
C LYS A 15 -0.27 -7.97 -5.91
N PHE A 16 -0.81 -9.19 -5.99
CA PHE A 16 -2.08 -9.53 -5.36
C PHE A 16 -2.00 -9.36 -3.83
N LYS A 17 -0.92 -9.82 -3.20
CA LYS A 17 -0.67 -9.62 -1.76
C LYS A 17 -0.60 -8.13 -1.39
N GLU A 18 0.07 -7.31 -2.20
CA GLU A 18 0.15 -5.86 -1.96
C GLU A 18 -1.23 -5.21 -2.01
N GLU A 19 -2.07 -5.60 -2.97
CA GLU A 19 -3.45 -5.11 -3.09
C GLU A 19 -4.31 -5.54 -1.89
N GLU A 20 -4.18 -6.77 -1.44
CA GLU A 20 -4.90 -7.31 -0.29
C GLU A 20 -4.55 -6.57 1.00
N ILE A 21 -3.25 -6.43 1.29
CA ILE A 21 -2.77 -5.70 2.48
C ILE A 21 -3.13 -4.21 2.39
N SER A 22 -3.14 -3.62 1.18
CA SER A 22 -3.59 -2.24 0.99
C SER A 22 -5.07 -2.05 1.31
N LYS A 23 -5.91 -3.04 0.99
CA LYS A 23 -7.33 -3.02 1.37
C LYS A 23 -7.48 -3.15 2.89
N GLU A 24 -6.75 -4.07 3.51
CA GLU A 24 -6.71 -4.24 4.97
C GLU A 24 -6.33 -2.92 5.66
N LEU A 25 -5.27 -2.27 5.19
CA LEU A 25 -4.82 -0.98 5.73
C LEU A 25 -5.90 0.11 5.63
N LYS A 26 -6.58 0.21 4.49
CA LYS A 26 -7.69 1.17 4.31
C LYS A 26 -8.84 0.89 5.28
N THR A 27 -9.21 -0.38 5.47
CA THR A 27 -10.27 -0.74 6.42
C THR A 27 -9.89 -0.41 7.85
N ALA A 28 -8.65 -0.71 8.27
CA ALA A 28 -8.17 -0.39 9.60
C ALA A 28 -8.10 1.13 9.83
N GLN A 29 -7.65 1.91 8.84
CA GLN A 29 -7.64 3.37 8.90
C GLN A 29 -9.04 3.97 9.02
N LYS A 30 -10.02 3.42 8.29
CA LYS A 30 -11.42 3.84 8.41
C LYS A 30 -11.96 3.58 9.81
N LYS A 31 -11.69 2.39 10.36
CA LYS A 31 -12.06 2.04 11.74
C LYS A 31 -11.42 2.99 12.74
N LEU A 32 -10.11 3.26 12.63
CA LEU A 32 -9.41 4.22 13.50
C LEU A 32 -10.07 5.60 13.47
N HIS A 33 -10.47 6.07 12.29
CA HIS A 33 -11.14 7.36 12.14
C HIS A 33 -12.49 7.40 12.84
N GLU A 34 -13.29 6.34 12.71
CA GLU A 34 -14.58 6.20 13.39
C GLU A 34 -14.40 6.19 14.92
N GLU A 35 -13.43 5.43 15.43
CA GLU A 35 -13.16 5.33 16.87
C GLU A 35 -12.65 6.68 17.44
N LYS A 36 -11.84 7.44 16.68
CA LYS A 36 -11.44 8.80 17.05
C LYS A 36 -12.61 9.77 17.08
N LYS A 37 -13.55 9.66 16.15
CA LYS A 37 -14.79 10.45 16.19
C LYS A 37 -15.60 10.13 17.44
N MET A 38 -15.71 8.86 17.82
CA MET A 38 -16.41 8.48 19.05
C MET A 38 -15.71 9.04 20.30
N GLU A 39 -14.38 9.04 20.35
CA GLU A 39 -13.64 9.67 21.45
C GLU A 39 -13.95 11.18 21.56
N LEU A 40 -13.96 11.89 20.42
CA LEU A 40 -14.31 13.31 20.39
C LEU A 40 -15.74 13.55 20.89
N LEU A 41 -16.71 12.71 20.49
CA LEU A 41 -18.09 12.80 20.96
C LEU A 41 -18.21 12.59 22.48
N LEU A 42 -17.51 11.60 23.03
CA LEU A 42 -17.49 11.34 24.48
C LEU A 42 -16.88 12.52 25.25
N LYS A 43 -15.80 13.11 24.72
CA LYS A 43 -15.17 14.31 25.32
C LYS A 43 -16.09 15.53 25.27
N SER A 44 -16.75 15.78 24.14
CA SER A 44 -17.71 16.89 24.05
C SER A 44 -18.92 16.70 24.97
N LEU A 45 -19.38 15.44 25.13
CA LEU A 45 -20.45 15.10 26.06
C LEU A 45 -20.00 15.37 27.51
N LEU A 46 -18.78 14.98 27.86
CA LEU A 46 -18.20 15.25 29.18
C LEU A 46 -18.19 16.75 29.48
N GLU A 47 -17.66 17.56 28.57
CA GLU A 47 -17.59 19.02 28.70
C GLU A 47 -18.98 19.65 28.87
N THR A 48 -19.95 19.23 28.04
CA THR A 48 -21.32 19.76 28.10
C THR A 48 -21.97 19.43 29.44
N ARG A 49 -21.82 18.19 29.92
CA ARG A 49 -22.40 17.77 31.20
C ARG A 49 -21.72 18.43 32.40
N GLN A 50 -20.43 18.74 32.32
CA GLN A 50 -19.73 19.50 33.36
C GLN A 50 -20.25 20.93 33.47
N ILE A 51 -20.57 21.58 32.34
CA ILE A 51 -21.20 22.91 32.33
C ILE A 51 -22.59 22.82 32.96
N GLU A 52 -23.44 21.87 32.54
CA GLU A 52 -24.78 21.67 33.11
C GLU A 52 -24.75 21.41 34.63
N MET A 53 -23.80 20.60 35.11
CA MET A 53 -23.60 20.37 36.55
C MET A 53 -23.27 21.68 37.26
N THR A 54 -22.37 22.49 36.70
CA THR A 54 -21.94 23.76 37.30
C THR A 54 -23.11 24.73 37.41
N GLU A 55 -23.95 24.84 36.38
CA GLU A 55 -25.16 25.65 36.37
C GLU A 55 -26.21 25.14 37.39
N MET A 56 -26.42 23.82 37.47
CA MET A 56 -27.34 23.23 38.45
C MET A 56 -26.88 23.47 39.89
N LEU A 57 -25.59 23.32 40.19
CA LEU A 57 -25.06 23.54 41.53
C LEU A 57 -25.14 25.02 41.97
N GLN A 58 -25.09 25.97 41.04
CA GLN A 58 -25.32 27.38 41.32
C GLN A 58 -26.78 27.69 41.68
N THR A 59 -27.72 26.88 41.18
CA THR A 59 -29.17 27.14 41.29
C THR A 59 -29.83 26.29 42.39
N PHE A 60 -29.36 25.06 42.60
CA PHE A 60 -29.86 24.10 43.58
C PHE A 60 -28.69 23.26 44.13
N ALA A 61 -28.37 23.43 45.41
CA ALA A 61 -27.31 22.69 46.08
C ALA A 61 -27.90 21.53 46.91
N ASP A 62 -28.23 20.42 46.24
CA ASP A 62 -28.58 19.16 46.91
C ASP A 62 -27.42 18.14 46.80
N ALA A 63 -27.07 17.52 47.92
CA ALA A 63 -26.03 16.51 48.01
C ALA A 63 -26.37 15.25 47.20
N SER A 64 -27.66 14.93 47.03
CA SER A 64 -28.07 13.76 46.23
C SER A 64 -27.73 13.94 44.74
N THR A 65 -27.95 15.14 44.21
CA THR A 65 -27.62 15.54 42.83
C THR A 65 -26.11 15.48 42.58
N PHE A 66 -25.31 15.90 43.56
CA PHE A 66 -23.84 15.83 43.47
C PHE A 66 -23.34 14.39 43.31
N VAL A 67 -23.84 13.46 44.14
CA VAL A 67 -23.45 12.04 44.06
C VAL A 67 -23.82 11.43 42.70
N LEU A 68 -24.97 11.79 42.15
CA LEU A 68 -25.40 11.33 40.82
C LEU A 68 -24.42 11.79 39.73
N PHE A 69 -24.04 13.07 39.72
CA PHE A 69 -23.08 13.61 38.77
C PHE A 69 -21.71 12.97 38.88
N GLU A 70 -21.17 12.82 40.10
CA GLU A 70 -19.91 12.13 40.34
C GLU A 70 -19.91 10.71 39.77
N SER A 71 -20.98 9.95 40.03
CA SER A 71 -21.11 8.58 39.50
C SER A 71 -21.18 8.54 37.97
N TYR A 72 -21.89 9.50 37.36
CA TYR A 72 -22.00 9.64 35.91
C TYR A 72 -20.66 9.99 35.27
N PHE A 73 -19.93 10.98 35.80
CA PHE A 73 -18.62 11.36 35.28
C PHE A 73 -17.59 10.26 35.48
N ALA A 74 -17.64 9.52 36.58
CA ALA A 74 -16.78 8.35 36.76
C ALA A 74 -17.04 7.28 35.68
N SER A 75 -18.30 7.03 35.30
CA SER A 75 -18.63 6.12 34.20
C SER A 75 -18.14 6.67 32.86
N LEU A 76 -18.43 7.92 32.55
CA LEU A 76 -18.06 8.54 31.28
C LEU A 76 -16.54 8.60 31.08
N ASN A 77 -15.78 8.89 32.14
CA ASN A 77 -14.32 8.84 32.11
C ASN A 77 -13.79 7.42 31.86
N ARG A 78 -14.41 6.39 32.46
CA ARG A 78 -14.05 5.00 32.14
C ARG A 78 -14.30 4.67 30.68
N ASP A 79 -15.43 5.11 30.12
CA ASP A 79 -15.75 4.90 28.71
C ASP A 79 -14.72 5.58 27.79
N ILE A 80 -14.30 6.81 28.12
CA ILE A 80 -13.23 7.51 27.39
C ILE A 80 -11.91 6.74 27.45
N ILE A 81 -11.52 6.23 28.63
CA ILE A 81 -10.29 5.44 28.80
C ILE A 81 -10.34 4.15 27.96
N VAL A 82 -11.48 3.44 27.99
CA VAL A 82 -11.70 2.24 27.17
C VAL A 82 -11.60 2.59 25.69
N GLN A 83 -12.20 3.71 25.28
CA GLN A 83 -12.17 4.19 23.90
C GLN A 83 -10.75 4.52 23.44
N GLN A 84 -9.96 5.19 24.27
CA GLN A 84 -8.55 5.48 24.01
C GLN A 84 -7.72 4.20 23.89
N SER A 85 -7.98 3.20 24.74
CA SER A 85 -7.33 1.89 24.63
C SER A 85 -7.62 1.21 23.29
N LYS A 86 -8.87 1.27 22.80
CA LYS A 86 -9.23 0.75 21.46
C LYS A 86 -8.47 1.48 20.35
N ILE A 87 -8.44 2.81 20.39
CA ILE A 87 -7.71 3.64 19.41
C ILE A 87 -6.22 3.27 19.39
N LYS A 88 -5.62 3.08 20.57
CA LYS A 88 -4.21 2.67 20.68
C LYS A 88 -3.97 1.31 20.02
N LYS A 89 -4.80 0.30 20.35
CA LYS A 89 -4.69 -1.04 19.75
C LYS A 89 -4.81 -1.02 18.23
N ILE A 90 -5.80 -0.30 17.70
CA ILE A 90 -6.00 -0.17 16.24
C ILE A 90 -4.82 0.56 15.59
N SER A 91 -4.24 1.55 16.27
CA SER A 91 -3.05 2.25 15.78
C SER A 91 -1.84 1.33 15.69
N GLU A 92 -1.61 0.49 16.71
CA GLU A 92 -0.56 -0.53 16.72
C GLU A 92 -0.78 -1.56 15.59
N GLU A 93 -2.01 -2.02 15.40
CA GLU A 93 -2.38 -2.91 14.28
C GLU A 93 -2.09 -2.26 12.92
N ILE A 94 -2.45 -0.99 12.72
CA ILE A 94 -2.15 -0.24 11.49
C ILE A 94 -0.64 -0.20 11.22
N ASP A 95 0.17 0.02 12.25
CA ASP A 95 1.61 0.06 12.09
C ASP A 95 2.18 -1.32 11.72
N HIS A 96 1.65 -2.40 12.28
CA HIS A 96 1.99 -3.76 11.83
C HIS A 96 1.61 -4.00 10.37
N VAL A 97 0.41 -3.59 9.94
CA VAL A 97 -0.05 -3.72 8.55
C VAL A 97 0.84 -2.90 7.60
N ARG A 98 1.24 -1.68 8.00
CA ARG A 98 2.19 -0.85 7.25
C ARG A 98 3.54 -1.52 7.05
N GLN A 99 4.08 -2.16 8.10
CA GLN A 99 5.34 -2.89 7.99
C GLN A 99 5.23 -4.10 7.04
N LYS A 100 4.12 -4.84 7.11
CA LYS A 100 3.83 -5.94 6.16
C LYS A 100 3.75 -5.41 4.72
N LEU A 101 3.03 -4.31 4.51
CA LEU A 101 2.90 -3.69 3.18
C LEU A 101 4.26 -3.26 2.62
N LEU A 102 5.10 -2.64 3.45
CA LEU A 102 6.44 -2.22 3.04
C LEU A 102 7.31 -3.41 2.61
N HIS A 103 7.21 -4.54 3.30
CA HIS A 103 7.95 -5.76 2.96
C HIS A 103 7.52 -6.32 1.60
N VAL A 104 6.21 -6.45 1.38
CA VAL A 104 5.67 -6.94 0.10
C VAL A 104 6.00 -5.97 -1.04
N PHE A 105 5.86 -4.67 -0.81
CA PHE A 105 6.23 -3.64 -1.77
C PHE A 105 7.71 -3.76 -2.20
N LYS A 106 8.63 -3.92 -1.23
CA LYS A 106 10.07 -4.11 -1.52
C LYS A 106 10.31 -5.35 -2.38
N LYS A 107 9.66 -6.48 -2.06
CA LYS A 107 9.76 -7.72 -2.83
C LYS A 107 9.23 -7.57 -4.25
N ARG A 108 8.04 -7.00 -4.41
CA ARG A 108 7.48 -6.70 -5.74
C ARG A 108 8.44 -5.83 -6.53
N LYS A 109 8.94 -4.74 -5.94
CA LYS A 109 9.80 -3.80 -6.65
C LYS A 109 11.12 -4.43 -7.09
N LEU A 110 11.67 -5.34 -6.30
CA LEU A 110 12.84 -6.13 -6.69
C LEU A 110 12.55 -7.02 -7.90
N LEU A 111 11.41 -7.71 -7.92
CA LEU A 111 11.00 -8.56 -9.05
C LEU A 111 10.72 -7.74 -10.32
N GLU A 112 10.15 -6.55 -10.19
CA GLU A 112 9.95 -5.63 -11.31
C GLU A 112 11.28 -5.20 -11.93
N LYS A 113 12.24 -4.76 -11.11
CA LYS A 113 13.58 -4.40 -11.59
C LYS A 113 14.29 -5.57 -12.28
N LEU A 114 14.16 -6.78 -11.73
CA LEU A 114 14.71 -7.99 -12.35
C LEU A 114 14.07 -8.26 -13.71
N ARG A 115 12.75 -8.10 -13.82
CA ARG A 115 12.03 -8.25 -15.09
C ARG A 115 12.47 -7.22 -16.12
N GLU A 116 12.61 -5.95 -15.73
CA GLU A 116 13.09 -4.86 -16.58
C GLU A 116 14.48 -5.17 -17.13
N ARG A 117 15.39 -5.64 -16.27
CA ARG A 117 16.74 -6.05 -16.69
C ARG A 117 16.70 -7.20 -17.70
N HIS A 118 15.99 -8.28 -17.41
CA HIS A 118 15.87 -9.41 -18.34
C HIS A 118 15.23 -9.00 -19.67
N LYS A 119 14.28 -8.06 -19.63
CA LYS A 119 13.64 -7.54 -20.84
C LYS A 119 14.65 -6.78 -21.70
N LYS A 120 15.47 -5.93 -21.08
CA LYS A 120 16.54 -5.21 -21.77
C LYS A 120 17.55 -6.17 -22.40
N GLU A 121 18.00 -7.17 -21.65
CA GLU A 121 18.94 -8.19 -22.16
C GLU A 121 18.35 -8.98 -23.35
N PHE A 122 17.07 -9.33 -23.30
CA PHE A 122 16.37 -9.98 -24.40
C PHE A 122 16.28 -9.08 -25.65
N ASP A 123 15.94 -7.80 -25.47
CA ASP A 123 15.83 -6.85 -26.58
C ASP A 123 17.18 -6.57 -27.23
N ASP A 124 18.25 -6.50 -26.44
CA ASP A 124 19.62 -6.35 -26.94
C ASP A 124 20.09 -7.60 -27.70
N GLN A 125 19.69 -8.80 -27.27
CA GLN A 125 19.97 -10.05 -27.99
C GLN A 125 19.21 -10.13 -29.33
N GLU A 126 17.91 -9.81 -29.35
CA GLU A 126 17.13 -9.81 -30.60
C GLU A 126 17.71 -8.81 -31.60
N LYS A 127 18.12 -7.61 -31.16
CA LYS A 127 18.80 -6.63 -32.03
C LYS A 127 20.11 -7.17 -32.60
N ARG A 128 20.95 -7.82 -31.79
CA ARG A 128 22.21 -8.41 -32.27
C ARG A 128 21.96 -9.52 -33.30
N LEU A 129 20.94 -10.36 -33.09
CA LEU A 129 20.56 -11.41 -34.03
C LEU A 129 20.01 -10.82 -35.34
N GLU A 130 19.24 -9.73 -35.26
CA GLU A 130 18.71 -9.02 -36.42
C GLU A 130 19.84 -8.40 -37.27
N ILE A 131 20.77 -7.68 -36.63
CA ILE A 131 21.95 -7.10 -37.30
C ILE A 131 22.77 -8.20 -37.98
N LYS A 132 23.05 -9.30 -37.28
CA LYS A 132 23.81 -10.43 -37.85
C LYS A 132 23.13 -11.01 -39.09
N LYS A 133 21.80 -11.17 -39.07
CA LYS A 133 21.04 -11.65 -40.24
C LYS A 133 21.11 -10.67 -41.41
N LEU A 134 21.05 -9.36 -41.15
CA LEU A 134 21.17 -8.34 -42.19
C LEU A 134 22.55 -8.35 -42.83
N ASP A 135 23.61 -8.50 -42.03
CA ASP A 135 24.99 -8.63 -42.52
C ASP A 135 25.20 -9.89 -43.37
N GLU A 136 24.63 -11.03 -42.96
CA GLU A 136 24.64 -12.28 -43.73
C GLU A 136 23.91 -12.12 -45.09
N ILE A 137 22.78 -11.41 -45.12
CA ILE A 137 22.04 -11.12 -46.36
C ILE A 137 22.86 -10.18 -47.27
N ALA A 138 23.48 -9.15 -46.69
CA ALA A 138 24.27 -8.18 -47.43
C ALA A 138 25.52 -8.82 -48.07
N THR A 139 26.24 -9.65 -47.31
CA THR A 139 27.40 -10.41 -47.80
C THR A 139 27.03 -11.43 -48.88
N SER A 140 25.94 -12.17 -48.71
CA SER A 140 25.42 -13.09 -49.74
C SER A 140 25.06 -12.35 -51.04
N ARG A 141 24.36 -11.21 -50.95
CA ARG A 141 24.05 -10.38 -52.12
C ARG A 141 25.29 -9.86 -52.82
N PHE A 142 26.27 -9.36 -52.06
CA PHE A 142 27.53 -8.87 -52.60
C PHE A 142 28.28 -9.99 -53.33
N TYR A 143 28.39 -11.16 -52.71
CA TYR A 143 29.05 -12.33 -53.30
C TYR A 143 28.38 -12.78 -54.61
N HIS A 144 27.04 -12.87 -54.65
CA HIS A 144 26.30 -13.20 -55.88
C HIS A 144 26.38 -12.13 -56.97
N LYS A 145 26.57 -10.86 -56.61
CA LYS A 145 26.85 -9.81 -57.59
C LYS A 145 28.26 -9.96 -58.17
N HIS A 146 29.24 -10.21 -57.30
CA HIS A 146 30.64 -10.31 -57.68
C HIS A 146 30.94 -11.54 -58.56
N ILE A 147 30.26 -12.68 -58.33
CA ILE A 147 30.34 -13.85 -59.21
C ILE A 147 29.76 -13.51 -60.59
N ARG A 148 28.58 -12.90 -60.66
CA ARG A 148 27.98 -12.50 -61.95
C ARG A 148 28.84 -11.52 -62.75
N GLU A 149 29.55 -10.62 -62.10
CA GLU A 149 30.47 -9.70 -62.80
C GLU A 149 31.74 -10.41 -63.28
N LYS A 150 32.18 -11.48 -62.60
CA LYS A 150 33.28 -12.34 -63.06
C LYS A 150 32.89 -13.20 -64.26
N ASP A 151 31.69 -13.78 -64.25
CA ASP A 151 31.18 -14.63 -65.34
C ASP A 151 30.85 -13.85 -66.63
N VAL A 152 30.84 -12.51 -66.59
CA VAL A 152 30.59 -11.63 -67.76
C VAL A 152 31.89 -11.10 -68.38
N LEU A 153 33.04 -11.33 -67.73
CA LEU A 153 34.37 -10.87 -68.17
C LEU A 153 35.29 -12.00 -68.68
N GLU A 154 34.84 -13.26 -68.64
CA GLU A 154 35.44 -14.41 -69.34
C GLU A 154 34.64 -14.76 -70.60
#